data_AF-A0A933XX89-F1
#
_entry.id   AF-A0A933XX89-F1
#
_cell.length_a   1.000
_cell.length_b   1.000
_cell.length_c   1.000
_cell.angle_alpha   90.00
_cell.angle_beta   90.00
_cell.angle_gamma   90.00
#
_symmetry.space_group_name_H-M   'P 1'
#
loop_
_entity.id
_entity.type
_entity.pdbx_description
1 polymer ?
#
loop_
_entity_poly.entity_id
_entity_poly.type
_entity_poly.pdbx_seq_one_letter_code
_entity_poly.pdbx_strand_id
1 'polypeptide(L)'
;MIARLLLVVALVLSTGCASFNRPFGSMIGFTKPTNEADVREALALAAEEFAAGRTERALDRAVACRDATGLPSELRNEVELRVEEYAERRIQDLSGDDGDPDDLEDLLSLNLPRQLAVRAGVRGAELLIADDEDYDAYELLKKVDTKFPNHHERQRAGELLAQAGSRLADDTWSFFGFFRTSDDGAEILEYLVINYPSQRRCDEAYVKLSELYADKREWELARERSEDLLLYQPDSPLALRAEARVPHYRLRALKSPEYDRRELSSARGELETWLERHAEQTGEAAELEESVRLDYADCLARLARSDLSIAHFYTRIGERYGAVMHAERALEEAHATGSTDLVTEASAAADLARALPTASEREE
;
A
#
# COMPACT_ATOMS: atom_id res chain seq x y z
N MET A 1 28.89 -30.58 -28.72
CA MET A 1 27.76 -31.48 -28.38
C MET A 1 26.68 -30.69 -27.62
N ILE A 2 26.27 -29.54 -28.17
CA ILE A 2 25.41 -28.51 -27.52
C ILE A 2 24.32 -28.01 -28.52
N ALA A 3 24.15 -28.69 -29.65
CA ALA A 3 23.30 -28.22 -30.76
C ALA A 3 22.04 -29.07 -31.01
N ARG A 4 21.60 -29.89 -30.03
CA ARG A 4 20.43 -30.78 -30.19
C ARG A 4 19.36 -30.66 -29.10
N LEU A 5 19.50 -29.74 -28.14
CA LEU A 5 18.51 -29.53 -27.08
C LEU A 5 17.55 -28.35 -27.34
N LEU A 6 17.68 -27.65 -28.47
CA LEU A 6 16.87 -26.47 -28.82
C LEU A 6 15.76 -26.74 -29.85
N LEU A 7 15.53 -27.99 -30.25
CA LEU A 7 14.57 -28.33 -31.31
C LEU A 7 13.32 -29.12 -30.83
N VAL A 8 13.13 -29.31 -29.52
CA VAL A 8 12.00 -30.08 -28.97
C VAL A 8 11.04 -29.22 -28.12
N VAL A 9 11.38 -27.97 -27.81
CA VAL A 9 10.45 -27.03 -27.12
C VAL A 9 9.54 -26.26 -28.08
N ALA A 10 9.79 -26.34 -29.39
CA ALA A 10 9.01 -25.59 -30.40
C ALA A 10 7.77 -26.35 -30.96
N LEU A 11 7.31 -27.45 -30.34
CA LEU A 11 6.24 -28.27 -30.92
C LEU A 11 5.19 -28.84 -29.93
N VAL A 12 5.02 -28.20 -28.77
CA VAL A 12 3.88 -28.47 -27.84
C VAL A 12 3.11 -27.20 -27.46
N LEU A 13 3.41 -26.05 -28.08
CA LEU A 13 2.75 -24.76 -27.80
C LEU A 13 1.61 -24.40 -28.78
N SER A 14 0.93 -25.39 -29.38
CA SER A 14 -0.17 -25.12 -30.33
C SER A 14 -1.53 -25.72 -29.95
N THR A 15 -1.77 -26.00 -28.66
CA THR A 15 -3.11 -26.27 -28.11
C THR A 15 -3.49 -25.33 -26.97
N GLY A 16 -2.78 -24.21 -26.81
CA GLY A 16 -3.11 -23.16 -25.85
C GLY A 16 -4.16 -22.20 -26.41
N CYS A 17 -5.36 -22.28 -25.82
CA CYS A 17 -6.34 -21.20 -25.62
C CYS A 17 -6.34 -20.05 -26.65
N ALA A 18 -7.08 -20.24 -27.74
CA ALA A 18 -7.62 -19.14 -28.51
C ALA A 18 -8.79 -18.50 -27.74
N SER A 19 -8.50 -17.80 -26.64
CA SER A 19 -9.44 -16.95 -25.89
C SER A 19 -9.06 -15.46 -26.03
N PHE A 20 -8.40 -15.09 -27.13
CA PHE A 20 -7.93 -13.73 -27.35
C PHE A 20 -8.98 -12.92 -28.12
N ASN A 21 -9.53 -11.90 -27.42
CA ASN A 21 -10.33 -10.79 -27.93
C ASN A 21 -11.68 -11.11 -28.58
N ARG A 22 -12.71 -11.32 -27.76
CA ARG A 22 -14.06 -10.85 -28.09
C ARG A 22 -14.22 -9.44 -27.50
N PRO A 23 -14.12 -8.36 -28.30
CA PRO A 23 -14.34 -7.02 -27.80
C PRO A 23 -15.82 -6.88 -27.45
N PHE A 24 -16.14 -6.93 -26.15
CA PHE A 24 -17.50 -7.16 -25.63
C PHE A 24 -18.09 -8.46 -26.16
N GLY A 25 -18.26 -9.46 -25.27
CA GLY A 25 -19.01 -10.67 -25.57
C GLY A 25 -20.22 -10.32 -26.43
N SER A 26 -20.27 -10.89 -27.64
CA SER A 26 -21.40 -10.72 -28.52
C SER A 26 -22.63 -11.13 -27.73
N MET A 27 -23.46 -10.17 -27.29
CA MET A 27 -24.86 -10.43 -26.97
C MET A 27 -25.34 -11.31 -28.11
N ILE A 28 -25.60 -12.57 -27.80
CA ILE A 28 -25.71 -13.67 -28.77
C ILE A 28 -26.77 -13.32 -29.80
N GLY A 29 -26.40 -12.71 -30.93
CA GLY A 29 -27.22 -12.49 -32.13
C GLY A 29 -28.71 -12.19 -31.92
N PHE A 30 -29.10 -11.60 -30.80
CA PHE A 30 -30.51 -11.42 -30.48
C PHE A 30 -30.96 -10.18 -31.23
N THR A 31 -32.02 -10.33 -32.02
CA THR A 31 -32.73 -9.18 -32.56
C THR A 31 -33.21 -8.33 -31.40
N LYS A 32 -32.68 -7.12 -31.25
CA LYS A 32 -33.08 -6.20 -30.19
C LYS A 32 -34.58 -5.94 -30.31
N PRO A 33 -35.39 -6.23 -29.28
CA PRO A 33 -36.82 -5.98 -29.34
C PRO A 33 -37.08 -4.47 -29.47
N THR A 34 -37.98 -4.07 -30.36
CA THR A 34 -38.19 -2.65 -30.69
C THR A 34 -39.53 -2.11 -30.25
N ASN A 35 -40.50 -3.00 -29.98
CA ASN A 35 -41.86 -2.66 -29.61
C ASN A 35 -42.37 -3.56 -28.47
N GLU A 36 -43.55 -3.25 -27.95
CA GLU A 36 -44.15 -3.99 -26.82
C GLU A 36 -44.33 -5.50 -27.09
N ALA A 37 -44.73 -5.89 -28.30
CA ALA A 37 -44.94 -7.30 -28.62
C ALA A 37 -43.62 -8.07 -28.64
N ASP A 38 -42.58 -7.50 -29.27
CA ASP A 38 -41.23 -8.08 -29.28
C ASP A 38 -40.68 -8.25 -27.86
N VAL A 39 -40.88 -7.26 -26.98
CA VAL A 39 -40.42 -7.31 -25.59
C VAL A 39 -41.12 -8.43 -24.82
N ARG A 40 -42.44 -8.57 -24.96
CA ARG A 40 -43.19 -9.65 -24.30
C ARG A 40 -42.73 -11.04 -24.78
N GLU A 41 -42.51 -11.20 -26.08
CA GLU A 41 -41.97 -12.44 -26.65
C GLU A 41 -40.56 -12.73 -26.13
N ALA A 42 -39.69 -11.72 -26.11
CA ALA A 42 -38.34 -11.85 -25.59
C ALA A 42 -38.33 -12.21 -24.09
N LEU A 43 -39.19 -11.61 -23.27
CA LEU A 43 -39.30 -11.97 -21.85
C LEU A 43 -39.83 -13.40 -21.65
N ALA A 44 -40.79 -13.85 -22.47
CA ALA A 44 -41.28 -15.23 -22.41
C ALA A 44 -40.17 -16.23 -22.72
N LEU A 45 -39.39 -15.99 -23.78
CA LEU A 45 -38.22 -16.81 -24.12
C LEU A 45 -37.14 -16.74 -23.02
N ALA A 46 -36.92 -15.58 -22.41
CA ALA A 46 -35.97 -15.43 -21.31
C ALA A 46 -36.39 -16.28 -20.10
N ALA A 47 -37.69 -16.31 -19.79
CA ALA A 47 -38.23 -17.15 -18.73
C ALA A 47 -38.08 -18.66 -19.01
N GLU A 48 -38.23 -19.09 -20.28
CA GLU A 48 -37.96 -20.47 -20.69
C GLU A 48 -36.48 -20.85 -20.54
N GLU A 49 -35.57 -19.96 -20.95
CA GLU A 49 -34.12 -20.13 -20.76
C GLU A 49 -33.76 -20.20 -19.26
N PHE A 50 -34.34 -19.31 -18.45
CA PHE A 50 -34.15 -19.28 -17.01
C PHE A 50 -34.62 -20.57 -16.34
N ALA A 51 -35.82 -21.04 -16.69
CA ALA A 51 -36.37 -22.30 -16.18
C ALA A 51 -35.52 -23.52 -16.59
N ALA A 52 -34.81 -23.44 -17.72
CA ALA A 52 -33.87 -24.45 -18.18
C ALA A 52 -32.46 -24.33 -17.55
N GLY A 53 -32.25 -23.41 -16.61
CA GLY A 53 -30.95 -23.16 -15.97
C GLY A 53 -29.94 -22.42 -16.85
N ARG A 54 -30.37 -21.83 -17.97
CA ARG A 54 -29.52 -21.07 -18.91
C ARG A 54 -29.51 -19.59 -18.54
N THR A 55 -28.97 -19.29 -17.36
CA THR A 55 -29.12 -17.99 -16.69
C THR A 55 -28.43 -16.83 -17.41
N GLU A 56 -27.28 -17.06 -18.04
CA GLU A 56 -26.61 -16.10 -18.93
C GLU A 56 -27.54 -15.66 -20.08
N ARG A 57 -28.09 -16.62 -20.84
CA ARG A 57 -28.96 -16.35 -21.98
C ARG A 57 -30.28 -15.67 -21.58
N ALA A 58 -30.82 -16.04 -20.42
CA ALA A 58 -32.01 -15.39 -19.87
C ALA A 58 -31.72 -13.92 -19.52
N LEU A 59 -30.60 -13.67 -18.84
CA LEU A 59 -30.18 -12.32 -18.45
C LEU A 59 -29.89 -11.44 -19.68
N ASP A 60 -29.10 -11.91 -20.64
CA ASP A 60 -28.80 -11.19 -21.88
C ASP A 60 -30.07 -10.73 -22.61
N ARG A 61 -31.04 -11.65 -22.71
CA ARG A 61 -32.31 -11.37 -23.39
C ARG A 61 -33.16 -10.37 -22.62
N ALA A 62 -33.20 -10.47 -21.29
CA ALA A 62 -33.90 -9.50 -20.44
C ALA A 62 -33.24 -8.11 -20.51
N VAL A 63 -31.90 -8.04 -20.47
CA VAL A 63 -31.15 -6.78 -20.61
C VAL A 63 -31.39 -6.14 -21.98
N ALA A 64 -31.42 -6.92 -23.06
CA ALA A 64 -31.73 -6.41 -24.40
C ALA A 64 -33.12 -5.75 -24.49
N CYS A 65 -34.06 -6.10 -23.59
CA CYS A 65 -35.38 -5.47 -23.54
C CYS A 65 -35.36 -4.02 -23.00
N ARG A 66 -34.31 -3.61 -22.27
CA ARG A 66 -34.18 -2.24 -21.74
C ARG A 66 -34.01 -1.17 -22.81
N ASP A 67 -33.47 -1.56 -23.97
CA ASP A 67 -33.23 -0.66 -25.10
C ASP A 67 -34.53 -0.29 -25.85
N ALA A 68 -35.64 -0.99 -25.59
CA ALA A 68 -36.92 -0.74 -26.27
C ALA A 68 -37.57 0.57 -25.81
N THR A 69 -37.95 1.41 -26.78
CA THR A 69 -38.56 2.71 -26.53
C THR A 69 -40.09 2.66 -26.56
N GLY A 70 -40.75 3.55 -25.81
CA GLY A 70 -42.22 3.70 -25.87
C GLY A 70 -43.02 2.62 -25.12
N LEU A 71 -42.36 1.82 -24.28
CA LEU A 71 -43.02 0.79 -23.47
C LEU A 71 -43.93 1.40 -22.37
N PRO A 72 -45.08 0.77 -22.06
CA PRO A 72 -45.84 1.07 -20.86
C PRO A 72 -44.99 0.95 -19.59
N SER A 73 -45.31 1.75 -18.56
CA SER A 73 -44.56 1.75 -17.30
C SER A 73 -44.59 0.40 -16.59
N GLU A 74 -45.71 -0.31 -16.68
CA GLU A 74 -45.87 -1.65 -16.11
C GLU A 74 -44.90 -2.65 -16.74
N LEU A 75 -44.77 -2.64 -18.07
CA LEU A 75 -43.87 -3.54 -18.78
C LEU A 75 -42.39 -3.19 -18.55
N ARG A 76 -42.04 -1.90 -18.43
CA ARG A 76 -40.68 -1.50 -18.04
C ARG A 76 -40.32 -2.02 -16.65
N ASN A 77 -41.24 -1.91 -15.69
CA ASN A 77 -41.03 -2.45 -14.35
C ASN A 77 -40.89 -3.97 -14.36
N GLU A 78 -41.65 -4.67 -15.21
CA GLU A 78 -41.50 -6.11 -15.40
C GLU A 78 -40.13 -6.48 -15.97
N VAL A 79 -39.65 -5.77 -17.00
CA VAL A 79 -38.29 -5.96 -17.55
C VAL A 79 -37.24 -5.80 -16.45
N GLU A 80 -37.29 -4.73 -15.66
CA GLU A 80 -36.34 -4.50 -14.58
C GLU A 80 -36.38 -5.62 -13.54
N LEU A 81 -37.58 -6.03 -13.10
CA LEU A 81 -37.73 -7.11 -12.13
C LEU A 81 -37.14 -8.45 -12.65
N ARG A 82 -37.30 -8.75 -13.94
CA ARG A 82 -36.70 -9.93 -14.56
C ARG A 82 -35.19 -9.84 -14.66
N VAL A 83 -34.65 -8.66 -15.03
CA VAL A 83 -33.19 -8.47 -15.06
C VAL A 83 -32.59 -8.66 -13.66
N GLU A 84 -33.23 -8.12 -12.62
CA GLU A 84 -32.77 -8.31 -11.24
C GLU A 84 -32.81 -9.78 -10.81
N GLU A 85 -33.93 -10.47 -11.04
CA GLU A 85 -34.11 -11.90 -10.72
C GLU A 85 -33.05 -12.76 -11.43
N TYR A 86 -32.86 -12.55 -12.73
CA TYR A 86 -31.93 -13.35 -13.53
C TYR A 86 -30.47 -13.04 -13.20
N ALA A 87 -30.15 -11.77 -12.93
CA ALA A 87 -28.81 -11.37 -12.50
C ALA A 87 -28.46 -11.95 -11.12
N GLU A 88 -29.38 -11.90 -10.15
CA GLU A 88 -29.14 -12.48 -8.83
C GLU A 88 -28.86 -13.99 -8.93
N ARG A 89 -29.64 -14.70 -9.74
CA ARG A 89 -29.40 -16.13 -9.96
C ARG A 89 -28.09 -16.39 -10.70
N ARG A 90 -27.76 -15.59 -11.72
CA ARG A 90 -26.49 -15.74 -12.46
C ARG A 90 -25.29 -15.51 -11.55
N ILE A 91 -25.33 -14.50 -10.68
CA ILE A 91 -24.31 -14.28 -9.64
C ILE A 91 -24.19 -15.52 -8.77
N GLN A 92 -25.31 -16.10 -8.32
CA GLN A 92 -25.29 -17.32 -7.51
C GLN A 92 -24.65 -18.51 -8.26
N ASP A 93 -25.01 -18.73 -9.52
CA ASP A 93 -24.46 -19.83 -10.32
C ASP A 93 -22.95 -19.65 -10.57
N LEU A 94 -22.49 -18.41 -10.75
CA LEU A 94 -21.07 -18.05 -10.95
C LEU A 94 -20.28 -17.95 -9.64
N SER A 95 -20.94 -17.94 -8.47
CA SER A 95 -20.25 -17.80 -7.19
C SER A 95 -19.58 -19.10 -6.74
N GLY A 96 -19.64 -20.20 -7.49
CA GLY A 96 -18.93 -21.44 -7.17
C GLY A 96 -17.41 -21.32 -7.34
N ASP A 97 -16.67 -22.32 -6.87
CA ASP A 97 -15.19 -22.34 -6.98
C ASP A 97 -14.71 -22.46 -8.44
N ASP A 98 -15.54 -23.03 -9.33
CA ASP A 98 -15.27 -23.11 -10.79
C ASP A 98 -15.87 -21.91 -11.56
N GLY A 99 -16.26 -20.85 -10.86
CA GLY A 99 -16.84 -19.65 -11.47
C GLY A 99 -15.80 -18.83 -12.22
N ASP A 100 -16.17 -18.30 -13.39
CA ASP A 100 -15.30 -17.39 -14.15
C ASP A 100 -15.41 -15.96 -13.58
N PRO A 101 -14.32 -15.36 -13.05
CA PRO A 101 -14.36 -13.99 -12.55
C PRO A 101 -14.68 -12.95 -13.62
N ASP A 102 -14.30 -13.18 -14.88
CA ASP A 102 -14.57 -12.25 -15.98
C ASP A 102 -16.09 -12.15 -16.23
N ASP A 103 -16.80 -13.28 -16.15
CA ASP A 103 -18.26 -13.31 -16.25
C ASP A 103 -18.93 -12.49 -15.13
N LEU A 104 -18.36 -12.48 -13.91
CA LEU A 104 -18.85 -11.66 -12.80
C LEU A 104 -18.50 -10.18 -12.97
N GLU A 105 -17.32 -9.86 -13.52
CA GLU A 105 -16.93 -8.50 -13.88
C GLU A 105 -17.87 -7.92 -14.94
N ASP A 106 -18.25 -8.69 -15.95
CA ASP A 106 -19.16 -8.25 -17.01
C ASP A 106 -20.51 -7.78 -16.45
N LEU A 107 -21.00 -8.41 -15.37
CA LEU A 107 -22.23 -7.98 -14.68
C LEU A 107 -22.14 -6.56 -14.11
N LEU A 108 -20.95 -6.08 -13.73
CA LEU A 108 -20.77 -4.69 -13.31
C LEU A 108 -21.16 -3.71 -14.42
N SER A 109 -21.00 -4.09 -15.68
CA SER A 109 -21.25 -3.23 -16.84
C SER A 109 -22.74 -3.17 -17.23
N LEU A 110 -23.57 -4.11 -16.77
CA LEU A 110 -24.97 -4.29 -17.20
C LEU A 110 -25.99 -3.32 -16.57
N ASN A 111 -25.56 -2.19 -16.00
CA ASN A 111 -26.44 -1.22 -15.31
C ASN A 111 -27.42 -1.90 -14.32
N LEU A 112 -26.96 -2.93 -13.60
CA LEU A 112 -27.73 -3.60 -12.57
C LEU A 112 -27.97 -2.67 -11.37
N PRO A 113 -28.94 -2.96 -10.50
CA PRO A 113 -29.03 -2.30 -9.21
C PRO A 113 -27.70 -2.39 -8.47
N ARG A 114 -27.36 -1.30 -7.79
CA ARG A 114 -26.09 -1.12 -7.09
C ARG A 114 -25.72 -2.32 -6.21
N GLN A 115 -26.70 -2.92 -5.52
CA GLN A 115 -26.44 -4.05 -4.63
C GLN A 115 -25.95 -5.28 -5.39
N LEU A 116 -26.60 -5.64 -6.50
CA LEU A 116 -26.23 -6.80 -7.32
C LEU A 116 -24.90 -6.58 -8.04
N ALA A 117 -24.69 -5.39 -8.61
CA ALA A 117 -23.43 -5.07 -9.28
C ALA A 117 -22.25 -5.18 -8.31
N VAL A 118 -22.34 -4.55 -7.13
CA VAL A 118 -21.28 -4.61 -6.11
C VAL A 118 -21.05 -6.05 -5.65
N ARG A 119 -22.11 -6.84 -5.41
CA ARG A 119 -21.98 -8.25 -5.02
C ARG A 119 -21.23 -9.06 -6.08
N ALA A 120 -21.55 -8.87 -7.36
CA ALA A 120 -20.87 -9.53 -8.47
C ALA A 120 -19.38 -9.19 -8.50
N GLY A 121 -19.04 -7.89 -8.48
CA GLY A 121 -17.65 -7.45 -8.54
C GLY A 121 -16.80 -7.87 -7.33
N VAL A 122 -17.35 -7.80 -6.12
CA VAL A 122 -16.66 -8.28 -4.91
C VAL A 122 -16.48 -9.79 -4.95
N ARG A 123 -17.48 -10.56 -5.40
CA ARG A 123 -17.34 -12.02 -5.55
C ARG A 123 -16.33 -12.39 -6.63
N GLY A 124 -16.29 -11.68 -7.76
CA GLY A 124 -15.28 -11.87 -8.80
C GLY A 124 -13.87 -11.69 -8.24
N ALA A 125 -13.65 -10.64 -7.45
CA ALA A 125 -12.36 -10.41 -6.79
C ALA A 125 -11.98 -11.52 -5.79
N GLU A 126 -12.95 -12.14 -5.11
CA GLU A 126 -12.69 -13.30 -4.25
C GLU A 126 -12.20 -14.51 -5.04
N LEU A 127 -12.78 -14.77 -6.21
CA LEU A 127 -12.37 -15.87 -7.09
C LEU A 127 -10.98 -15.61 -7.67
N LEU A 128 -10.69 -14.38 -8.13
CA LEU A 128 -9.34 -13.99 -8.58
C LEU A 128 -8.28 -14.23 -7.51
N ILE A 129 -8.55 -13.86 -6.24
CA ILE A 129 -7.63 -14.16 -5.13
C ILE A 129 -7.48 -15.67 -4.90
N ALA A 130 -8.55 -16.45 -5.08
CA ALA A 130 -8.50 -17.90 -4.93
C ALA A 130 -7.64 -18.57 -6.01
N ASP A 131 -7.58 -17.97 -7.20
CA ASP A 131 -6.77 -18.41 -8.34
C ASP A 131 -5.35 -17.80 -8.37
N ASP A 132 -4.93 -17.16 -7.28
CA ASP A 132 -3.63 -16.49 -7.12
C ASP A 132 -3.43 -15.26 -8.05
N GLU A 133 -4.52 -14.68 -8.57
CA GLU A 133 -4.56 -13.48 -9.42
C GLU A 133 -4.81 -12.21 -8.57
N ASP A 134 -3.95 -12.00 -7.57
CA ASP A 134 -4.11 -10.96 -6.54
C ASP A 134 -4.19 -9.52 -7.12
N TYR A 135 -3.48 -9.23 -8.23
CA TYR A 135 -3.50 -7.89 -8.85
C TYR A 135 -4.78 -7.62 -9.66
N ASP A 136 -5.28 -8.61 -10.39
CA ASP A 136 -6.54 -8.47 -11.13
C ASP A 136 -7.72 -8.31 -10.18
N ALA A 137 -7.69 -9.00 -9.04
CA ALA A 137 -8.65 -8.78 -7.95
C ALA A 137 -8.65 -7.32 -7.46
N TYR A 138 -7.46 -6.72 -7.31
CA TYR A 138 -7.33 -5.32 -6.93
C TYR A 138 -7.94 -4.37 -7.98
N GLU A 139 -7.63 -4.56 -9.26
CA GLU A 139 -8.17 -3.71 -10.33
C GLU A 139 -9.70 -3.83 -10.43
N LEU A 140 -10.25 -5.03 -10.24
CA LEU A 140 -11.69 -5.24 -10.17
C LEU A 140 -12.32 -4.50 -8.97
N LEU A 141 -11.73 -4.60 -7.77
CA LEU A 141 -12.22 -3.88 -6.58
C LEU A 141 -12.14 -2.36 -6.75
N LYS A 142 -11.07 -1.84 -7.33
CA LYS A 142 -10.90 -0.43 -7.68
C LYS A 142 -11.97 0.04 -8.68
N LYS A 143 -12.33 -0.80 -9.65
CA LYS A 143 -13.44 -0.55 -10.59
C LYS A 143 -14.79 -0.52 -9.86
N VAL A 144 -15.04 -1.43 -8.93
CA VAL A 144 -16.24 -1.43 -8.06
C VAL A 144 -16.32 -0.13 -7.25
N ASP A 145 -15.23 0.26 -6.60
CA ASP A 145 -15.13 1.49 -5.80
C ASP A 145 -15.37 2.75 -6.62
N THR A 146 -14.75 2.82 -7.80
CA THR A 146 -14.88 3.95 -8.72
C THR A 146 -16.34 4.11 -9.17
N LYS A 147 -17.01 2.98 -9.49
CA LYS A 147 -18.39 3.00 -9.97
C LYS A 147 -19.40 3.20 -8.84
N PHE A 148 -19.15 2.65 -7.66
CA PHE A 148 -20.06 2.65 -6.52
C PHE A 148 -19.38 3.08 -5.21
N PRO A 149 -18.90 4.33 -5.09
CA PRO A 149 -18.26 4.80 -3.86
C PRO A 149 -19.15 4.56 -2.64
N ASN A 150 -18.60 4.21 -1.48
CA ASN A 150 -19.37 3.94 -0.24
C ASN A 150 -20.37 2.77 -0.35
N HIS A 151 -20.06 1.71 -1.11
CA HIS A 151 -20.93 0.55 -1.23
C HIS A 151 -21.05 -0.28 0.06
N HIS A 152 -22.08 -1.11 0.14
CA HIS A 152 -22.38 -1.92 1.32
C HIS A 152 -21.30 -2.97 1.64
N GLU A 153 -20.63 -3.52 0.62
CA GLU A 153 -19.56 -4.52 0.78
C GLU A 153 -18.17 -3.93 1.09
N ARG A 154 -18.05 -2.67 1.54
CA ARG A 154 -16.72 -2.03 1.71
C ARG A 154 -15.83 -2.73 2.72
N GLN A 155 -16.40 -3.22 3.82
CA GLN A 155 -15.63 -3.96 4.80
C GLN A 155 -15.00 -5.20 4.16
N ARG A 156 -15.78 -5.94 3.36
CA ARG A 156 -15.31 -7.13 2.66
C ARG A 156 -14.26 -6.80 1.60
N ALA A 157 -14.50 -5.80 0.77
CA ALA A 157 -13.53 -5.32 -0.22
C ALA A 157 -12.20 -4.93 0.43
N GLY A 158 -12.23 -4.22 1.57
CA GLY A 158 -11.03 -3.89 2.34
C GLY A 158 -10.27 -5.12 2.88
N GLU A 159 -10.97 -6.19 3.26
CA GLU A 159 -10.32 -7.45 3.67
C GLU A 159 -9.59 -8.11 2.50
N LEU A 160 -10.21 -8.13 1.33
CA LEU A 160 -9.64 -8.71 0.11
C LEU A 160 -8.43 -7.91 -0.38
N LEU A 161 -8.51 -6.59 -0.38
CA LEU A 161 -7.36 -5.71 -0.68
C LEU A 161 -6.19 -5.97 0.29
N ALA A 162 -6.46 -6.08 1.59
CA ALA A 162 -5.43 -6.39 2.58
C ALA A 162 -4.82 -7.79 2.34
N GLN A 163 -5.63 -8.77 1.94
CA GLN A 163 -5.16 -10.12 1.63
C GLN A 163 -4.28 -10.12 0.37
N ALA A 164 -4.78 -9.61 -0.75
CA ALA A 164 -4.07 -9.55 -2.03
C ALA A 164 -2.76 -8.76 -1.90
N GLY A 165 -2.82 -7.56 -1.30
CA GLY A 165 -1.65 -6.71 -1.11
C GLY A 165 -0.59 -7.37 -0.23
N SER A 166 -1.01 -8.05 0.86
CA SER A 166 -0.07 -8.77 1.74
C SER A 166 0.60 -9.94 1.02
N ARG A 167 -0.15 -10.75 0.26
CA ARG A 167 0.36 -11.90 -0.49
C ARG A 167 1.42 -11.48 -1.50
N LEU A 168 1.13 -10.45 -2.31
CA LEU A 168 2.08 -9.93 -3.30
C LEU A 168 3.29 -9.25 -2.63
N ALA A 169 3.09 -8.57 -1.51
CA ALA A 169 4.18 -7.96 -0.74
C ALA A 169 5.14 -9.00 -0.12
N ASP A 170 4.64 -10.19 0.23
CA ASP A 170 5.44 -11.31 0.74
C ASP A 170 6.14 -12.12 -0.35
N ASP A 171 5.67 -12.03 -1.59
CA ASP A 171 6.29 -12.76 -2.68
C ASP A 171 7.64 -12.15 -3.07
N THR A 172 8.67 -12.99 -3.03
CA THR A 172 10.06 -12.64 -3.37
C THR A 172 10.39 -12.91 -4.83
N TRP A 173 9.41 -13.38 -5.62
CA TRP A 173 9.60 -13.63 -7.04
C TRP A 173 9.98 -12.36 -7.80
N SER A 174 10.90 -12.51 -8.76
CA SER A 174 11.29 -11.41 -9.63
C SER A 174 11.56 -11.87 -11.05
N PHE A 175 11.00 -11.15 -12.03
CA PHE A 175 11.26 -11.40 -13.45
C PHE A 175 12.53 -10.65 -13.88
N PHE A 176 13.60 -11.41 -14.18
CA PHE A 176 14.92 -10.88 -14.59
C PHE A 176 15.51 -9.80 -13.65
N GLY A 177 15.06 -9.72 -12.40
CA GLY A 177 15.52 -8.75 -11.40
C GLY A 177 15.00 -7.32 -11.58
N PHE A 178 14.06 -7.06 -12.51
CA PHE A 178 13.53 -5.72 -12.79
C PHE A 178 12.10 -5.49 -12.29
N PHE A 179 11.28 -6.54 -12.22
CA PHE A 179 9.90 -6.47 -11.74
C PHE A 179 9.76 -7.38 -10.53
N ARG A 180 9.48 -6.80 -9.37
CA ARG A 180 9.18 -7.53 -8.15
C ARG A 180 7.69 -7.44 -7.90
N THR A 181 7.05 -8.58 -7.64
CA THR A 181 5.65 -8.68 -7.19
C THR A 181 5.37 -7.83 -5.95
N SER A 182 6.40 -7.60 -5.13
CA SER A 182 6.33 -6.69 -3.99
C SER A 182 5.95 -5.24 -4.34
N ASP A 183 6.22 -4.79 -5.56
CA ASP A 183 5.88 -3.44 -6.01
C ASP A 183 4.37 -3.31 -6.22
N ASP A 184 3.75 -4.33 -6.82
CA ASP A 184 2.30 -4.44 -6.99
C ASP A 184 1.62 -4.58 -5.62
N GLY A 185 2.21 -5.37 -4.71
CA GLY A 185 1.75 -5.46 -3.32
C GLY A 185 1.74 -4.10 -2.61
N ALA A 186 2.78 -3.28 -2.80
CA ALA A 186 2.82 -1.92 -2.27
C ALA A 186 1.68 -1.05 -2.83
N GLU A 187 1.42 -1.09 -4.15
CA GLU A 187 0.33 -0.32 -4.77
C GLU A 187 -1.04 -0.67 -4.15
N ILE A 188 -1.31 -1.96 -3.97
CA ILE A 188 -2.59 -2.43 -3.39
C ILE A 188 -2.72 -1.96 -1.95
N LEU A 189 -1.66 -2.09 -1.14
CA LEU A 189 -1.66 -1.67 0.26
C LEU A 189 -1.78 -0.15 0.42
N GLU A 190 -1.14 0.64 -0.45
CA GLU A 190 -1.33 2.09 -0.53
C GLU A 190 -2.79 2.45 -0.80
N TYR A 191 -3.39 1.78 -1.80
CA TYR A 191 -4.80 2.00 -2.11
C TYR A 191 -5.70 1.65 -0.91
N LEU A 192 -5.40 0.55 -0.20
CA LEU A 192 -6.12 0.14 1.00
C LEU A 192 -6.07 1.23 2.09
N VAL A 193 -4.89 1.71 2.48
CA VAL A 193 -4.78 2.65 3.61
C VAL A 193 -5.39 4.02 3.29
N ILE A 194 -5.37 4.44 2.02
CA ILE A 194 -6.00 5.69 1.57
C ILE A 194 -7.53 5.57 1.52
N ASN A 195 -8.06 4.48 0.96
CA ASN A 195 -9.50 4.37 0.69
C ASN A 195 -10.27 3.66 1.80
N TYR A 196 -9.61 2.85 2.63
CA TYR A 196 -10.24 2.06 3.69
C TYR A 196 -9.56 2.28 5.06
N PRO A 197 -9.36 3.52 5.52
CA PRO A 197 -8.54 3.81 6.71
C PRO A 197 -9.08 3.18 8.00
N SER A 198 -10.37 2.83 8.05
CA SER A 198 -11.01 2.18 9.20
C SER A 198 -10.90 0.64 9.17
N GLN A 199 -10.22 0.06 8.18
CA GLN A 199 -10.14 -1.39 8.05
C GLN A 199 -9.24 -1.98 9.12
N ARG A 200 -9.65 -3.10 9.72
CA ARG A 200 -8.93 -3.72 10.85
C ARG A 200 -7.47 -4.06 10.55
N ARG A 201 -7.15 -4.37 9.29
CA ARG A 201 -5.79 -4.78 8.85
C ARG A 201 -4.95 -3.61 8.33
N CYS A 202 -5.39 -2.36 8.50
CA CYS A 202 -4.60 -1.21 8.06
C CYS A 202 -3.29 -1.07 8.85
N ASP A 203 -3.24 -1.50 10.11
CA ASP A 203 -2.01 -1.51 10.89
C ASP A 203 -0.94 -2.45 10.30
N GLU A 204 -1.33 -3.68 9.95
CA GLU A 204 -0.47 -4.63 9.21
C GLU A 204 -0.01 -4.04 7.88
N ALA A 205 -0.90 -3.37 7.15
CA ALA A 205 -0.59 -2.73 5.88
C ALA A 205 0.44 -1.60 6.02
N TYR A 206 0.29 -0.72 7.01
CA TYR A 206 1.28 0.34 7.27
C TYR A 206 2.66 -0.22 7.64
N VAL A 207 2.71 -1.26 8.48
CA VAL A 207 3.98 -1.95 8.79
C VAL A 207 4.61 -2.48 7.51
N LYS A 208 3.85 -3.20 6.68
CA LYS A 208 4.35 -3.80 5.45
C LYS A 208 4.86 -2.74 4.47
N LEU A 209 4.11 -1.66 4.26
CA LEU A 209 4.53 -0.53 3.44
C LEU A 209 5.82 0.10 3.96
N SER A 210 5.94 0.30 5.28
CA SER A 210 7.16 0.84 5.88
C SER A 210 8.39 -0.03 5.59
N GLU A 211 8.24 -1.36 5.64
CA GLU A 211 9.29 -2.33 5.37
C GLU A 211 9.67 -2.36 3.89
N LEU A 212 8.68 -2.39 2.99
CA LEU A 212 8.90 -2.36 1.54
C LEU A 212 9.65 -1.10 1.10
N TYR A 213 9.28 0.06 1.63
CA TYR A 213 9.98 1.30 1.32
C TYR A 213 11.38 1.35 1.94
N ALA A 214 11.55 0.83 3.16
CA ALA A 214 12.86 0.70 3.78
C ALA A 214 13.82 -0.18 2.96
N ASP A 215 13.33 -1.32 2.43
CA ASP A 215 14.10 -2.22 1.58
C ASP A 215 14.57 -1.56 0.27
N LYS A 216 13.74 -0.64 -0.27
CA LYS A 216 14.08 0.20 -1.42
C LYS A 216 14.94 1.41 -1.08
N ARG A 217 15.26 1.62 0.21
CA ARG A 217 15.96 2.80 0.75
C ARG A 217 15.19 4.11 0.55
N GLU A 218 13.88 4.02 0.41
CA GLU A 218 12.96 5.15 0.37
C GLU A 218 12.59 5.55 1.80
N TRP A 219 13.61 5.93 2.58
CA TRP A 219 13.51 6.09 4.03
C TRP A 219 12.43 7.08 4.48
N GLU A 220 12.18 8.13 3.70
CA GLU A 220 11.14 9.10 4.04
C GLU A 220 9.73 8.53 3.89
N LEU A 221 9.47 7.73 2.85
CA LEU A 221 8.19 7.04 2.70
C LEU A 221 8.02 5.96 3.76
N ALA A 222 9.11 5.24 4.10
CA ALA A 222 9.10 4.27 5.20
C ALA A 222 8.76 4.93 6.55
N ARG A 223 9.32 6.12 6.81
CA ARG A 223 9.01 6.94 7.98
C ARG A 223 7.56 7.39 7.96
N GLU A 224 7.09 7.98 6.86
CA GLU A 224 5.73 8.47 6.70
C GLU A 224 4.71 7.37 7.03
N ARG A 225 4.88 6.16 6.49
CA ARG A 225 3.97 5.04 6.77
C ARG A 225 4.02 4.55 8.21
N SER A 226 5.17 4.64 8.87
CA SER A 226 5.28 4.35 10.31
C SER A 226 4.56 5.41 11.14
N GLU A 227 4.68 6.69 10.77
CA GLU A 227 3.97 7.81 11.40
C GLU A 227 2.45 7.69 11.21
N ASP A 228 2.00 7.29 10.01
CA ASP A 228 0.59 7.05 9.71
C ASP A 228 0.00 5.94 10.58
N LEU A 229 0.75 4.86 10.85
CA LEU A 229 0.32 3.83 11.79
C LEU A 229 0.08 4.43 13.19
N LEU A 230 1.02 5.21 13.70
CA LEU A 230 0.92 5.82 15.03
C LEU A 230 -0.23 6.84 15.10
N LEU A 231 -0.51 7.53 14.00
CA LEU A 231 -1.57 8.52 13.91
C LEU A 231 -2.97 7.89 13.82
N TYR A 232 -3.13 6.90 12.94
CA TYR A 232 -4.43 6.32 12.61
C TYR A 232 -4.77 5.05 13.40
N GLN A 233 -3.77 4.34 13.91
CA GLN A 233 -3.92 3.08 14.65
C GLN A 233 -3.06 3.06 15.94
N PRO A 234 -3.17 4.07 16.84
CA PRO A 234 -2.28 4.20 18.01
C PRO A 234 -2.38 3.03 19.00
N ASP A 235 -3.53 2.36 19.08
CA ASP A 235 -3.76 1.22 19.97
C ASP A 235 -3.33 -0.13 19.35
N SER A 236 -2.78 -0.13 18.12
CA SER A 236 -2.31 -1.36 17.49
C SER A 236 -1.14 -1.95 18.28
N PRO A 237 -1.08 -3.29 18.46
CA PRO A 237 0.09 -3.93 19.04
C PRO A 237 1.37 -3.70 18.21
N LEU A 238 1.24 -3.26 16.96
CA LEU A 238 2.35 -2.94 16.07
C LEU A 238 2.90 -1.52 16.27
N ALA A 239 2.18 -0.66 17.02
CA ALA A 239 2.57 0.73 17.25
C ALA A 239 3.93 0.86 17.95
N LEU A 240 4.26 -0.05 18.87
CA LEU A 240 5.55 -0.04 19.57
C LEU A 240 6.74 -0.15 18.59
N ARG A 241 6.67 -1.06 17.61
CA ARG A 241 7.70 -1.20 16.57
C ARG A 241 7.75 0.04 15.69
N ALA A 242 6.59 0.57 15.30
CA ALA A 242 6.52 1.76 14.46
C ALA A 242 7.16 2.96 15.17
N GLU A 243 6.91 3.14 16.47
CA GLU A 243 7.51 4.21 17.27
C GLU A 243 9.04 4.14 17.31
N ALA A 244 9.61 2.94 17.45
CA ALA A 244 11.05 2.74 17.38
C ALA A 244 11.61 2.99 15.96
N ARG A 245 10.84 2.65 14.91
CA ARG A 245 11.25 2.78 13.50
C ARG A 245 11.24 4.21 12.97
N VAL A 246 10.35 5.08 13.45
CA VAL A 246 10.28 6.48 13.00
C VAL A 246 11.63 7.21 13.10
N PRO A 247 12.28 7.30 14.27
CA PRO A 247 13.59 7.93 14.38
C PRO A 247 14.68 7.14 13.64
N HIS A 248 14.58 5.81 13.57
CA HIS A 248 15.50 5.00 12.77
C HIS A 248 15.49 5.44 11.30
N TYR A 249 14.32 5.48 10.67
CA TYR A 249 14.18 5.89 9.27
C TYR A 249 14.56 7.35 9.07
N ARG A 250 14.26 8.23 10.03
CA ARG A 250 14.75 9.62 10.01
C ARG A 250 16.28 9.67 9.91
N LEU A 251 17.01 8.93 10.76
CA LEU A 251 18.47 8.87 10.73
C LEU A 251 19.04 8.27 9.43
N ARG A 252 18.33 7.31 8.83
CA ARG A 252 18.71 6.69 7.54
C ARG A 252 18.51 7.63 6.36
N ALA A 253 17.53 8.52 6.42
CA ALA A 253 17.25 9.49 5.36
C ALA A 253 18.31 10.61 5.27
N LEU A 254 19.02 10.89 6.37
CA LEU A 254 19.99 11.97 6.44
C LEU A 254 21.20 11.73 5.53
N LYS A 255 21.51 12.72 4.69
CA LYS A 255 22.64 12.65 3.76
C LYS A 255 23.92 13.21 4.37
N SER A 256 23.81 14.19 5.25
CA SER A 256 24.97 14.79 5.92
C SER A 256 24.60 15.35 7.30
N PRO A 257 25.34 14.96 8.37
CA PRO A 257 25.15 15.52 9.71
C PRO A 257 25.29 17.04 9.81
N GLU A 258 26.04 17.66 8.88
CA GLU A 258 26.33 19.10 8.92
C GLU A 258 25.12 19.94 8.51
N TYR A 259 24.31 19.45 7.57
CA TYR A 259 23.19 20.20 7.01
C TYR A 259 21.84 19.84 7.65
N ASP A 260 21.76 18.67 8.28
CA ASP A 260 20.50 18.11 8.78
C ASP A 260 20.38 18.15 10.31
N ARG A 261 21.01 19.12 10.98
CA ARG A 261 21.01 19.21 12.47
C ARG A 261 19.60 19.25 13.06
N ARG A 262 18.66 19.93 12.40
CA ARG A 262 17.26 19.98 12.86
C ARG A 262 16.66 18.57 12.93
N GLU A 263 16.85 17.77 11.89
CA GLU A 263 16.35 16.41 11.82
C GLU A 263 17.05 15.49 12.83
N LEU A 264 18.36 15.66 13.05
CA LEU A 264 19.08 14.98 14.13
C LEU A 264 18.49 15.34 15.51
N SER A 265 18.14 16.61 15.73
CA SER A 265 17.56 17.04 17.01
C SER A 265 16.17 16.45 17.22
N SER A 266 15.36 16.35 16.14
CA SER A 266 14.07 15.64 16.17
C SER A 266 14.25 14.15 16.47
N ALA A 267 15.15 13.46 15.75
CA ALA A 267 15.45 12.05 15.99
C ALA A 267 15.89 11.82 17.45
N ARG A 268 16.75 12.70 17.99
CA ARG A 268 17.18 12.61 19.39
C ARG A 268 15.99 12.66 20.35
N GLY A 269 15.11 13.65 20.21
CA GLY A 269 13.94 13.77 21.09
C GLY A 269 12.97 12.59 20.99
N GLU A 270 12.76 12.06 19.78
CA GLU A 270 11.96 10.85 19.53
C GLU A 270 12.58 9.62 20.25
N LEU A 271 13.90 9.42 20.11
CA LEU A 271 14.63 8.31 20.74
C LEU A 271 14.68 8.43 22.28
N GLU A 272 14.94 9.62 22.81
CA GLU A 272 14.88 9.90 24.26
C GLU A 272 13.49 9.58 24.82
N THR A 273 12.44 10.07 24.16
CA THR A 273 11.06 9.83 24.56
C THR A 273 10.71 8.35 24.57
N TRP A 274 11.14 7.60 23.55
CA TRP A 274 10.92 6.16 23.47
C TRP A 274 11.64 5.44 24.63
N LEU A 275 12.93 5.73 24.84
CA LEU A 275 13.73 5.11 25.90
C LEU A 275 13.19 5.43 27.31
N GLU A 276 12.69 6.64 27.53
CA GLU A 276 12.06 7.02 28.80
C GLU A 276 10.73 6.31 29.03
N ARG A 277 9.85 6.27 28.01
CA ARG A 277 8.51 5.67 28.12
C ARG A 277 8.56 4.15 28.29
N HIS A 278 9.51 3.52 27.63
CA HIS A 278 9.64 2.07 27.58
C HIS A 278 10.74 1.53 28.50
N ALA A 279 11.35 2.39 29.31
CA ALA A 279 12.29 1.99 30.35
C ALA A 279 11.66 0.92 31.25
N GLU A 280 12.44 -0.13 31.54
CA GLU A 280 12.08 -1.22 32.47
C GLU A 280 10.89 -2.09 32.02
N GLN A 281 10.33 -1.87 30.82
CA GLN A 281 9.33 -2.76 30.25
C GLN A 281 9.95 -4.11 29.86
N THR A 282 9.12 -5.15 29.80
CA THR A 282 9.54 -6.50 29.42
C THR A 282 8.88 -6.93 28.10
N GLY A 283 9.36 -8.03 27.51
CA GLY A 283 8.86 -8.51 26.23
C GLY A 283 9.41 -7.68 25.08
N GLU A 284 8.56 -7.33 24.11
CA GLU A 284 8.98 -6.71 22.85
C GLU A 284 9.71 -5.37 23.03
N ALA A 285 9.32 -4.55 24.02
CA ALA A 285 10.02 -3.31 24.31
C ALA A 285 11.49 -3.54 24.72
N ALA A 286 11.75 -4.56 25.55
CA ALA A 286 13.10 -4.91 25.96
C ALA A 286 13.94 -5.44 24.79
N GLU A 287 13.31 -6.16 23.85
CA GLU A 287 13.97 -6.65 22.63
C GLU A 287 14.36 -5.51 21.68
N LEU A 288 13.54 -4.45 21.62
CA LEU A 288 13.80 -3.28 20.78
C LEU A 288 14.80 -2.29 21.41
N GLU A 289 14.89 -2.24 22.75
CA GLU A 289 15.69 -1.25 23.47
C GLU A 289 17.14 -1.18 23.00
N GLU A 290 17.78 -2.32 22.75
CA GLU A 290 19.16 -2.36 22.25
C GLU A 290 19.30 -1.61 20.91
N SER A 291 18.39 -1.86 19.97
CA SER A 291 18.40 -1.19 18.67
C SER A 291 18.17 0.32 18.78
N VAL A 292 17.24 0.73 19.65
CA VAL A 292 16.94 2.15 19.90
C VAL A 292 18.14 2.85 20.55
N ARG A 293 18.85 2.19 21.47
CA ARG A 293 20.09 2.72 22.07
C ARG A 293 21.21 2.87 21.05
N LEU A 294 21.33 1.94 20.09
CA LEU A 294 22.30 2.05 19.00
C LEU A 294 22.01 3.26 18.10
N ASP A 295 20.74 3.45 17.71
CA ASP A 295 20.32 4.62 16.94
C ASP A 295 20.51 5.92 17.72
N TYR A 296 20.24 5.92 19.02
CA TYR A 296 20.50 7.06 19.90
C TYR A 296 21.98 7.42 19.97
N ALA A 297 22.86 6.43 20.15
CA ALA A 297 24.31 6.64 20.14
C ALA A 297 24.82 7.16 18.78
N ASP A 298 24.30 6.64 17.66
CA ASP A 298 24.62 7.16 16.31
C ASP A 298 24.14 8.61 16.13
N CYS A 299 22.93 8.93 16.56
CA CYS A 299 22.38 10.29 16.53
C CYS A 299 23.27 11.30 17.28
N LEU A 300 23.63 10.97 18.53
CA LEU A 300 24.52 11.78 19.37
C LEU A 300 25.90 11.96 18.73
N ALA A 301 26.47 10.89 18.16
CA ALA A 301 27.76 10.98 17.47
C ALA A 301 27.71 11.90 16.24
N ARG A 302 26.60 11.87 15.48
CA ARG A 302 26.39 12.78 14.34
C ARG A 302 26.18 14.22 14.78
N LEU A 303 25.44 14.47 15.87
CA LEU A 303 25.27 15.81 16.47
C LEU A 303 26.62 16.39 16.93
N ALA A 304 27.42 15.60 17.64
CA ALA A 304 28.76 15.99 18.08
C ALA A 304 29.66 16.37 16.90
N ARG A 305 29.71 15.53 15.85
CA ARG A 305 30.50 15.83 14.64
C ARG A 305 30.04 17.07 13.91
N SER A 306 28.71 17.29 13.82
CA SER A 306 28.13 18.50 13.25
C SER A 306 28.62 19.74 14.01
N ASP A 307 28.58 19.70 15.34
CA ASP A 307 29.07 20.79 16.17
C ASP A 307 30.58 20.99 16.10
N LEU A 308 31.38 19.92 16.00
CA LEU A 308 32.83 20.04 15.79
C LEU A 308 33.16 20.73 14.46
N SER A 309 32.44 20.38 13.39
CA SER A 309 32.62 21.03 12.08
C SER A 309 32.37 22.54 12.17
N ILE A 310 31.30 22.95 12.86
CA ILE A 310 30.97 24.37 13.06
C ILE A 310 31.98 25.06 14.01
N ALA A 311 32.39 24.39 15.08
CA ALA A 311 33.40 24.91 16.01
C ALA A 311 34.75 25.15 15.32
N HIS A 312 35.18 24.23 14.45
CA HIS A 312 36.38 24.38 13.63
C HIS A 312 36.26 25.53 12.64
N PHE A 313 35.09 25.73 12.03
CA PHE A 313 34.83 26.88 11.16
C PHE A 313 34.99 28.21 11.94
N TYR A 314 34.33 28.35 13.08
CA TYR A 314 34.42 29.56 13.90
C TYR A 314 35.84 29.79 14.44
N THR A 315 36.55 28.73 14.79
CA THR A 315 37.96 28.80 15.17
C THR A 315 38.82 29.36 14.04
N ARG A 316 38.61 28.89 12.81
CA ARG A 316 39.37 29.31 11.63
C ARG A 316 39.19 30.80 11.32
N ILE A 317 37.99 31.34 11.52
CA ILE A 317 37.71 32.78 11.32
C ILE A 317 37.98 33.61 12.58
N GLY A 318 38.48 32.99 13.65
CA GLY A 318 38.84 33.64 14.91
C GLY A 318 37.65 34.00 15.80
N GLU A 319 36.42 33.59 15.48
CA GLU A 319 35.22 33.94 16.24
C GLU A 319 35.05 33.08 17.51
N ARG A 320 35.68 33.52 18.60
CA ARG A 320 35.74 32.81 19.89
C ARG A 320 34.37 32.36 20.41
N TYR A 321 33.37 33.25 20.46
CA TYR A 321 32.08 32.92 21.08
C TYR A 321 31.41 31.73 20.36
N GLY A 322 31.34 31.78 19.03
CA GLY A 322 30.80 30.68 18.22
C GLY A 322 31.63 29.40 18.37
N ALA A 323 32.95 29.51 18.36
CA ALA A 323 33.84 28.36 18.51
C ALA A 323 33.63 27.64 19.86
N VAL A 324 33.57 28.38 20.97
CA VAL A 324 33.36 27.82 22.31
C VAL A 324 31.98 27.18 22.43
N MET A 325 30.93 27.90 22.02
CA MET A 325 29.55 27.41 22.15
C MET A 325 29.34 26.08 21.42
N HIS A 326 29.84 25.96 20.19
CA HIS A 326 29.72 24.71 19.44
C HIS A 326 30.63 23.60 19.97
N ALA A 327 31.87 23.91 20.38
CA ALA A 327 32.76 22.89 20.91
C ALA A 327 32.27 22.31 22.26
N GLU A 328 31.70 23.14 23.12
CA GLU A 328 31.13 22.68 24.39
C GLU A 328 29.89 21.79 24.18
N ARG A 329 29.02 22.17 23.23
CA ARG A 329 27.89 21.33 22.85
C ARG A 329 28.36 19.99 22.25
N ALA A 330 29.37 20.01 21.37
CA ALA A 330 29.95 18.77 20.85
C ALA A 330 30.47 17.85 21.95
N LEU A 331 31.11 18.42 22.98
CA LEU A 331 31.65 17.68 24.11
C LEU A 331 30.54 17.04 24.97
N GLU A 332 29.44 17.76 25.19
CA GLU A 332 28.26 17.24 25.89
C GLU A 332 27.66 16.03 25.15
N GLU A 333 27.40 16.15 23.85
CA GLU A 333 26.88 15.05 23.03
C GLU A 333 27.87 13.87 22.99
N ALA A 334 29.18 14.15 22.87
CA ALA A 334 30.22 13.12 22.87
C ALA A 334 30.27 12.32 24.19
N HIS A 335 30.13 12.99 25.34
CA HIS A 335 30.04 12.31 26.63
C HIS A 335 28.83 11.38 26.69
N ALA A 336 27.68 11.81 26.17
CA ALA A 336 26.46 11.00 26.15
C ALA A 336 26.59 9.75 25.27
N THR A 337 27.46 9.75 24.24
CA THR A 337 27.72 8.54 23.43
C THR A 337 28.52 7.45 24.16
N GLY A 338 29.30 7.82 25.19
CA GLY A 338 30.31 6.93 25.79
C GLY A 338 31.57 6.69 24.95
N SER A 339 31.73 7.35 23.78
CA SER A 339 32.90 7.20 22.91
C SER A 339 34.09 8.02 23.43
N THR A 340 35.15 7.33 23.88
CA THR A 340 36.38 7.98 24.37
C THR A 340 37.08 8.82 23.31
N ASP A 341 37.06 8.37 22.06
CA ASP A 341 37.73 9.03 20.95
C ASP A 341 37.03 10.36 20.63
N LEU A 342 35.69 10.32 20.56
CA LEU A 342 34.88 11.51 20.27
C LEU A 342 34.95 12.53 21.42
N VAL A 343 34.97 12.06 22.68
CA VAL A 343 35.18 12.92 23.86
C VAL A 343 36.56 13.59 23.80
N THR A 344 37.60 12.84 23.43
CA THR A 344 38.96 13.39 23.32
C THR A 344 39.04 14.46 22.23
N GLU A 345 38.46 14.20 21.06
CA GLU A 345 38.39 15.16 19.96
C GLU A 345 37.62 16.42 20.36
N ALA A 346 36.44 16.28 20.96
CA ALA A 346 35.63 17.41 21.38
C ALA A 346 36.27 18.24 22.50
N SER A 347 36.96 17.58 23.44
CA SER A 347 37.72 18.27 24.49
C SER A 347 38.85 19.12 23.89
N ALA A 348 39.59 18.57 22.92
CA ALA A 348 40.66 19.31 22.25
C ALA A 348 40.13 20.52 21.47
N ALA A 349 38.99 20.38 20.80
CA ALA A 349 38.33 21.49 20.12
C ALA A 349 37.87 22.58 21.10
N ALA A 350 37.32 22.20 22.27
CA ALA A 350 36.90 23.15 23.29
C ALA A 350 38.08 23.93 23.89
N ASP A 351 39.20 23.26 24.15
CA ASP A 351 40.42 23.91 24.66
C ASP A 351 41.00 24.89 23.64
N LEU A 352 41.04 24.50 22.36
CA LEU A 352 41.49 25.38 21.28
C LEU A 352 40.57 26.61 21.14
N ALA A 353 39.25 26.42 21.18
CA ALA A 353 38.28 27.50 21.09
C ALA A 353 38.41 28.50 22.24
N ARG A 354 38.66 28.03 23.48
CA ARG A 354 38.86 28.89 24.65
C ARG A 354 40.15 29.69 24.60
N ALA A 355 41.18 29.17 23.91
CA ALA A 355 42.46 29.85 23.73
C ALA A 355 42.43 30.99 22.70
N LEU A 356 41.35 31.14 21.93
CA LEU A 356 41.19 32.26 20.99
C LEU A 356 41.12 33.60 21.75
N PRO A 357 41.70 34.67 21.19
CA PRO A 357 41.57 36.00 21.78
C PRO A 357 40.12 36.48 21.73
N THR A 358 39.69 37.09 22.82
CA THR A 358 38.43 37.85 22.91
C THR A 358 38.42 38.98 21.88
N ALA A 359 37.24 39.55 21.61
CA ALA A 359 37.12 40.70 20.71
C ALA A 359 37.97 41.89 21.22
N SER A 360 37.99 42.13 22.54
CA SER A 360 38.81 43.18 23.16
C SER A 360 40.31 42.94 22.99
N GLU A 361 40.78 41.69 23.04
CA GLU A 361 42.19 41.35 22.86
C GLU A 361 42.67 41.43 21.39
N ARG A 362 41.75 41.57 20.42
CA ARG A 362 42.10 41.72 19.00
C ARG A 362 42.19 43.18 18.53
N GLU A 363 41.67 44.11 19.34
CA GLU A 363 41.67 45.55 19.06
C GLU A 363 42.89 46.29 19.68
N GLU A 364 43.62 45.62 20.57
CA GLU A 364 44.93 46.04 21.11
C GLU A 364 46.09 45.56 20.21
#